data_AF-A0A519V1B5-F1
#
_entry.id   AF-A0A519V1B5-F1
#
_cell.length_a   1.000
_cell.length_b   1.000
_cell.length_c   1.000
_cell.angle_alpha   90.00
_cell.angle_beta   90.00
_cell.angle_gamma   90.00
#
_symmetry.space_group_name_H-M   'P 1'
#
loop_
_entity.id
_entity.type
_entity.pdbx_description
1 polymer ?
#
loop_
_entity_poly.entity_id
_entity_poly.type
_entity_poly.pdbx_seq_one_letter_code
_entity_poly.pdbx_strand_id
1 'polypeptide(L)'
;MTHKLTILFFCFAVFLFSGCSVDKENEMAEARENLENLIADAENQIDLADVEFSLKPTTVIPKNDFDEKDYRNFTDQQNKYLSEDEFISAVKKDFFLASQFGKPKSAVSISLNLIDVKELLGLDLSIDEVYENAPKFTPNVLHFWDGTEASANYKASPANEELEYNHFLIDASKPIRNIDFDVSFKNYKSTGYRLDLSKPKTKVANSLLEIKSNEAGEVKINYPKSLANRVAEVQGFYKDGRALRKSGSTAYSISSQATVAWLKEALPVYKKAVEEIDNEGLKAPNDLKAFLAEKLPKKPADTNTIEFSKHFFSGPVAYVIVYIR
;
A
#
# COMPACT_ATOMS: atom_id res chain seq x y z
N MET A 1 14.53 -24.42 10.66
CA MET A 1 15.72 -23.69 11.14
C MET A 1 15.76 -22.37 10.39
N THR A 2 15.17 -21.34 10.97
CA THR A 2 14.92 -20.05 10.29
C THR A 2 15.18 -18.95 11.29
N HIS A 3 16.30 -18.25 11.13
CA HIS A 3 16.58 -17.01 11.82
C HIS A 3 15.59 -15.96 11.35
N LYS A 4 14.58 -15.65 12.18
CA LYS A 4 13.80 -14.42 12.07
C LYS A 4 14.61 -13.32 12.73
N LEU A 5 15.29 -12.52 11.92
CA LEU A 5 15.91 -11.28 12.33
C LEU A 5 14.79 -10.25 12.55
N THR A 6 14.24 -10.24 13.75
CA THR A 6 13.24 -9.25 14.18
C THR A 6 13.99 -8.04 14.76
N ILE A 7 14.46 -7.13 13.90
CA ILE A 7 14.97 -5.83 14.35
C ILE A 7 13.75 -4.91 14.48
N LEU A 8 13.13 -4.96 15.66
CA LEU A 8 12.14 -3.99 16.09
C LEU A 8 12.17 -3.89 17.62
N PHE A 9 13.07 -3.06 18.15
CA PHE A 9 13.01 -2.59 19.53
C PHE A 9 13.29 -1.09 19.56
N PHE A 10 12.28 -0.32 19.23
CA PHE A 10 12.25 1.12 19.49
C PHE A 10 11.00 1.45 20.29
N CYS A 11 10.94 0.96 21.52
CA CYS A 11 9.98 1.37 22.53
C CYS A 11 10.64 1.25 23.91
N PHE A 12 10.82 2.41 24.56
CA PHE A 12 10.86 2.56 26.03
C PHE A 12 11.73 1.58 26.82
N ALA A 13 13.04 1.82 26.87
CA ALA A 13 13.89 1.38 27.99
C ALA A 13 14.55 2.57 28.71
N VAL A 14 13.82 3.69 28.77
CA VAL A 14 14.19 4.85 29.59
C VAL A 14 13.37 4.75 30.88
N PHE A 15 14.03 4.22 31.93
CA PHE A 15 13.68 4.27 33.35
C PHE A 15 12.43 3.51 33.84
N LEU A 16 12.60 2.23 34.20
CA LEU A 16 11.85 1.60 35.29
C LEU A 16 12.81 0.85 36.22
N PHE A 17 13.65 1.58 36.97
CA PHE A 17 14.29 1.02 38.16
C PHE A 17 13.46 1.39 39.38
N SER A 18 12.57 0.48 39.78
CA SER A 18 11.92 0.49 41.09
C SER A 18 12.38 -0.73 41.88
N GLY A 19 13.25 -0.49 42.87
CA GLY A 19 13.37 -1.22 44.13
C GLY A 19 13.84 -2.67 44.11
N CYS A 20 15.12 -2.89 44.44
CA CYS A 20 15.59 -3.62 45.64
C CYS A 20 17.01 -4.16 45.42
N SER A 21 17.99 -3.55 46.09
CA SER A 21 19.31 -4.11 46.45
C SER A 21 19.94 -5.09 45.44
N VAL A 22 20.25 -4.60 44.24
CA VAL A 22 21.20 -5.25 43.33
C VAL A 22 22.48 -4.41 43.38
N ASP A 23 23.64 -5.07 43.41
CA ASP A 23 24.95 -4.43 43.52
C ASP A 23 25.11 -3.27 42.52
N LYS A 24 25.54 -2.10 43.01
CA LYS A 24 25.76 -0.89 42.19
C LYS A 24 26.72 -1.13 41.02
N GLU A 25 27.65 -2.08 41.16
CA GLU A 25 28.54 -2.49 40.07
C GLU A 25 27.78 -3.16 38.91
N ASN A 26 26.75 -3.94 39.22
CA ASN A 26 25.94 -4.63 38.20
C ASN A 26 25.06 -3.62 37.44
N GLU A 27 24.51 -2.62 38.14
CA GLU A 27 23.73 -1.55 37.50
C GLU A 27 24.58 -0.67 36.57
N MET A 28 25.84 -0.40 36.93
CA MET A 28 26.73 0.41 36.11
C MET A 28 27.24 -0.36 34.88
N ALA A 29 27.51 -1.66 35.03
CA ALA A 29 27.84 -2.54 33.92
C ALA A 29 26.69 -2.64 32.90
N GLU A 30 25.45 -2.80 33.37
CA GLU A 30 24.26 -2.80 32.51
C GLU A 30 24.06 -1.46 31.81
N ALA A 31 24.28 -0.34 32.51
CA ALA A 31 24.19 0.99 31.92
C ALA A 31 25.24 1.20 30.81
N ARG A 32 26.46 0.67 31.00
CA ARG A 32 27.54 0.69 30.01
C ARG A 32 27.19 -0.16 28.79
N GLU A 33 26.72 -1.39 28.97
CA GLU A 33 26.29 -2.28 27.88
C GLU A 33 25.16 -1.65 27.05
N ASN A 34 24.17 -1.06 27.71
CA ASN A 34 23.11 -0.33 27.03
C ASN A 34 23.63 0.85 26.20
N LEU A 35 24.64 1.57 26.70
CA LEU A 35 25.28 2.67 25.98
C LEU A 35 26.09 2.19 24.77
N GLU A 36 26.79 1.06 24.88
CA GLU A 36 27.49 0.43 23.76
C GLU A 36 26.52 -0.05 22.67
N ASN A 37 25.38 -0.63 23.07
CA ASN A 37 24.31 -0.99 22.13
C ASN A 37 23.74 0.23 21.41
N LEU A 38 23.57 1.37 22.12
CA LEU A 38 23.15 2.64 21.51
C LEU A 38 24.19 3.20 20.54
N ILE A 39 25.47 3.08 20.85
CA ILE A 39 26.58 3.48 19.95
C ILE A 39 26.53 2.65 18.67
N ALA A 40 26.45 1.32 18.79
CA ALA A 40 26.42 0.42 17.65
C ALA A 40 25.18 0.66 16.75
N ASP A 41 24.01 0.88 17.35
CA ASP A 41 22.80 1.21 16.59
C ASP A 41 22.91 2.58 15.90
N ALA A 42 23.44 3.59 16.58
CA ALA A 42 23.64 4.92 16.01
C ALA A 42 24.61 4.89 14.82
N GLU A 43 25.73 4.19 14.94
CA GLU A 43 26.69 3.97 13.84
C GLU A 43 26.03 3.28 12.66
N ASN A 44 25.31 2.18 12.91
CA ASN A 44 24.60 1.45 11.86
C ASN A 44 23.56 2.33 11.16
N GLN A 45 22.79 3.14 11.88
CA GLN A 45 21.81 4.04 11.28
C GLN A 45 22.44 5.17 10.45
N ILE A 46 23.58 5.70 10.91
CA ILE A 46 24.36 6.69 10.16
C ILE A 46 24.89 6.07 8.87
N ASP A 47 25.50 4.89 8.94
CA ASP A 47 26.06 4.20 7.79
C ASP A 47 24.96 3.82 6.78
N LEU A 48 23.83 3.28 7.26
CA LEU A 48 22.69 2.94 6.39
C LEU A 48 22.08 4.16 5.71
N ALA A 49 22.14 5.35 6.32
CA ALA A 49 21.62 6.56 5.70
C ALA A 49 22.47 7.04 4.51
N ASP A 50 23.75 6.69 4.50
CA ASP A 50 24.70 7.03 3.43
C ASP A 50 24.82 5.90 2.37
N VAL A 51 24.18 4.72 2.60
CA VAL A 51 24.18 3.57 1.68
C VAL A 51 22.92 3.52 0.83
N GLU A 52 23.08 3.62 -0.50
CA GLU A 52 22.00 3.34 -1.44
C GLU A 52 21.99 1.85 -1.84
N PHE A 53 21.03 1.07 -1.33
CA PHE A 53 20.82 -0.29 -1.81
C PHE A 53 20.26 -0.27 -3.24
N SER A 54 20.98 -0.90 -4.18
CA SER A 54 20.56 -1.03 -5.57
C SER A 54 20.49 -2.51 -5.94
N LEU A 55 19.31 -3.11 -5.76
CA LEU A 55 19.01 -4.44 -6.24
C LEU A 55 18.22 -4.30 -7.54
N LYS A 56 18.90 -4.46 -8.68
CA LYS A 56 18.27 -4.42 -10.01
C LYS A 56 17.96 -5.85 -10.45
N PRO A 57 16.71 -6.19 -10.77
CA PRO A 57 16.40 -7.50 -11.35
C PRO A 57 17.05 -7.63 -12.74
N THR A 58 17.87 -8.67 -12.95
CA THR A 58 18.64 -8.86 -14.21
C THR A 58 17.77 -9.25 -15.40
N THR A 59 16.55 -9.76 -15.17
CA THR A 59 15.60 -10.18 -16.20
C THR A 59 14.68 -9.07 -16.70
N VAL A 60 14.81 -7.86 -16.14
CA VAL A 60 13.78 -6.81 -16.24
C VAL A 60 14.19 -5.65 -17.14
N ILE A 61 15.48 -5.40 -17.28
CA ILE A 61 15.97 -4.52 -18.34
C ILE A 61 15.76 -5.32 -19.63
N PRO A 62 14.81 -4.94 -20.51
CA PRO A 62 14.66 -5.64 -21.77
C PRO A 62 16.01 -5.57 -22.48
N LYS A 63 16.50 -6.72 -22.97
CA LYS A 63 17.75 -6.77 -23.77
C LYS A 63 17.68 -5.91 -25.04
N ASN A 64 16.46 -5.51 -25.41
CA ASN A 64 16.14 -4.68 -26.56
C ASN A 64 15.55 -3.35 -26.08
N ASP A 65 15.64 -2.32 -26.89
CA ASP A 65 15.01 -1.02 -26.63
C ASP A 65 13.50 -1.19 -26.38
N PHE A 66 12.95 -0.33 -25.51
CA PHE A 66 11.52 -0.30 -25.25
C PHE A 66 10.73 -0.06 -26.54
N ASP A 67 9.85 -0.99 -26.89
CA ASP A 67 8.92 -0.87 -28.01
C ASP A 67 7.52 -0.52 -27.48
N GLU A 68 7.03 0.67 -27.81
CA GLU A 68 5.70 1.14 -27.43
C GLU A 68 4.56 0.36 -28.13
N LYS A 69 4.86 -0.41 -29.17
CA LYS A 69 3.91 -1.29 -29.89
C LYS A 69 3.87 -2.71 -29.32
N ASP A 70 4.86 -3.11 -28.52
CA ASP A 70 4.87 -4.43 -27.88
C ASP A 70 3.90 -4.43 -26.68
N TYR A 71 2.75 -5.08 -26.86
CA TYR A 71 1.72 -5.17 -25.83
C TYR A 71 2.22 -5.82 -24.53
N ARG A 72 3.29 -6.64 -24.59
CA ARG A 72 3.86 -7.32 -23.41
C ARG A 72 4.52 -6.36 -22.42
N ASN A 73 4.81 -5.13 -22.85
CA ASN A 73 5.31 -4.06 -22.00
C ASN A 73 4.20 -3.42 -21.15
N PHE A 74 2.94 -3.69 -21.43
CA PHE A 74 1.80 -3.06 -20.76
C PHE A 74 1.02 -4.09 -19.93
N THR A 75 0.17 -3.60 -19.04
CA THR A 75 -0.72 -4.43 -18.23
C THR A 75 -2.12 -3.86 -18.22
N ASP A 76 -3.11 -4.75 -18.29
CA ASP A 76 -4.52 -4.39 -18.13
C ASP A 76 -4.96 -4.39 -16.65
N GLN A 77 -4.04 -4.73 -15.73
CA GLN A 77 -4.29 -4.73 -14.27
C GLN A 77 -4.45 -3.33 -13.65
N GLN A 78 -4.49 -2.26 -14.43
CA GLN A 78 -4.87 -0.94 -13.92
C GLN A 78 -6.31 -0.91 -13.36
N ASN A 79 -7.16 -1.84 -13.82
CA ASN A 79 -8.56 -1.98 -13.38
C ASN A 79 -8.68 -2.38 -11.89
N LYS A 80 -7.59 -2.81 -11.25
CA LYS A 80 -7.60 -3.24 -9.83
C LYS A 80 -7.94 -2.14 -8.83
N TYR A 81 -7.80 -0.88 -9.24
CA TYR A 81 -7.89 0.26 -8.34
C TYR A 81 -8.88 1.31 -8.83
N LEU A 82 -9.86 0.90 -9.65
CA LEU A 82 -10.94 1.77 -10.08
C LEU A 82 -11.67 2.31 -8.85
N SER A 83 -11.95 3.61 -8.86
CA SER A 83 -12.94 4.21 -7.95
C SER A 83 -14.32 3.57 -8.15
N GLU A 84 -15.23 3.77 -7.20
CA GLU A 84 -16.61 3.25 -7.32
C GLU A 84 -17.28 3.71 -8.64
N ASP A 85 -17.09 4.97 -9.04
CA ASP A 85 -17.66 5.50 -10.28
C ASP A 85 -17.04 4.89 -11.55
N GLU A 86 -15.71 4.70 -11.54
CA GLU A 86 -14.99 4.06 -12.65
C GLU A 86 -15.35 2.58 -12.78
N PHE A 87 -15.52 1.90 -11.65
CA PHE A 87 -15.99 0.52 -11.59
C PHE A 87 -17.40 0.39 -12.17
N ILE A 88 -18.34 1.24 -11.74
CA ILE A 88 -19.71 1.24 -12.26
C ILE A 88 -19.73 1.55 -13.76
N SER A 89 -18.85 2.43 -14.24
CA SER A 89 -18.70 2.73 -15.66
C SER A 89 -18.16 1.55 -16.47
N ALA A 90 -17.19 0.81 -15.92
CA ALA A 90 -16.67 -0.41 -16.54
C ALA A 90 -17.74 -1.51 -16.60
N VAL A 91 -18.44 -1.76 -15.48
CA VAL A 91 -19.55 -2.72 -15.41
C VAL A 91 -20.61 -2.39 -16.47
N LYS A 92 -21.00 -1.12 -16.64
CA LYS A 92 -21.98 -0.71 -17.65
C LYS A 92 -21.59 -1.02 -19.10
N LYS A 93 -20.29 -1.08 -19.40
CA LYS A 93 -19.78 -1.29 -20.77
C LYS A 93 -19.83 -2.78 -21.17
N ASP A 94 -19.57 -3.67 -20.23
CA ASP A 94 -19.47 -5.12 -20.47
C ASP A 94 -20.74 -5.89 -20.03
N PHE A 95 -21.76 -5.16 -19.59
CA PHE A 95 -23.06 -5.69 -19.19
C PHE A 95 -23.92 -6.11 -20.38
N PHE A 96 -24.38 -7.36 -20.41
CA PHE A 96 -25.38 -7.81 -21.38
C PHE A 96 -26.70 -8.19 -20.68
N LEU A 97 -27.76 -7.45 -20.95
CA LEU A 97 -29.12 -7.76 -20.49
C LEU A 97 -29.81 -8.65 -21.52
N ALA A 98 -30.12 -9.90 -21.14
CA ALA A 98 -30.94 -10.80 -21.94
C ALA A 98 -32.35 -10.90 -21.33
N SER A 99 -33.30 -10.11 -21.86
CA SER A 99 -34.69 -10.15 -21.38
C SER A 99 -35.58 -11.00 -22.29
N GLN A 100 -36.35 -11.94 -21.70
CA GLN A 100 -37.44 -12.66 -22.39
C GLN A 100 -38.79 -12.28 -21.76
N PHE A 101 -39.56 -11.46 -22.47
CA PHE A 101 -40.86 -11.00 -21.99
C PHE A 101 -41.99 -11.98 -22.39
N GLY A 102 -42.40 -12.83 -21.46
CA GLY A 102 -43.64 -13.62 -21.55
C GLY A 102 -44.83 -12.85 -20.95
N LYS A 103 -46.05 -13.07 -21.44
CA LYS A 103 -47.26 -12.63 -20.72
C LYS A 103 -47.83 -13.82 -19.93
N PRO A 104 -48.28 -13.65 -18.68
CA PRO A 104 -48.31 -12.43 -17.86
C PRO A 104 -47.02 -12.16 -17.06
N LYS A 105 -45.94 -12.94 -17.25
CA LYS A 105 -44.72 -12.89 -16.45
C LYS A 105 -43.49 -12.61 -17.31
N SER A 106 -42.78 -11.53 -16.98
CA SER A 106 -41.54 -11.16 -17.66
C SER A 106 -40.35 -11.88 -17.01
N ALA A 107 -39.60 -12.66 -17.79
CA ALA A 107 -38.35 -13.25 -17.32
C ALA A 107 -37.19 -12.32 -17.72
N VAL A 108 -36.41 -11.88 -16.74
CA VAL A 108 -35.26 -11.01 -16.99
C VAL A 108 -34.01 -11.74 -16.56
N SER A 109 -33.15 -12.06 -17.53
CA SER A 109 -31.82 -12.60 -17.27
C SER A 109 -30.80 -11.50 -17.44
N ILE A 110 -30.01 -11.25 -16.41
CA ILE A 110 -28.76 -10.52 -16.57
C ILE A 110 -27.67 -11.55 -16.71
N SER A 111 -26.87 -11.46 -17.76
CA SER A 111 -25.69 -12.29 -17.90
C SER A 111 -24.47 -11.39 -17.95
N LEU A 112 -23.48 -11.69 -17.12
CA LEU A 112 -22.20 -11.00 -17.11
C LEU A 112 -21.14 -11.94 -17.64
N ASN A 113 -20.20 -11.41 -18.41
CA ASN A 113 -19.00 -12.15 -18.73
C ASN A 113 -18.10 -12.21 -17.48
N LEU A 114 -17.98 -13.38 -16.88
CA LEU A 114 -17.22 -13.59 -15.63
C LEU A 114 -15.70 -13.49 -15.82
N ILE A 115 -15.20 -13.67 -17.04
CA ILE A 115 -13.78 -13.51 -17.36
C ILE A 115 -13.36 -12.06 -17.07
N ASP A 116 -14.21 -11.10 -17.41
CA ASP A 116 -13.96 -9.67 -17.19
C ASP A 116 -14.09 -9.31 -15.70
N VAL A 117 -14.89 -10.05 -14.92
CA VAL A 117 -15.10 -9.82 -13.48
C VAL A 117 -13.82 -10.01 -12.68
N LYS A 118 -12.97 -11.01 -13.00
CA LYS A 118 -11.69 -11.18 -12.31
C LYS A 118 -10.77 -9.97 -12.52
N GLU A 119 -10.71 -9.47 -13.75
CA GLU A 119 -9.90 -8.31 -14.10
C GLU A 119 -10.47 -7.01 -13.50
N LEU A 120 -11.79 -6.91 -13.44
CA LEU A 120 -12.55 -5.74 -13.01
C LEU A 120 -12.64 -5.61 -11.48
N LEU A 121 -12.69 -6.73 -10.74
CA LEU A 121 -12.53 -6.73 -9.28
C LEU A 121 -11.07 -6.51 -8.87
N GLY A 122 -10.16 -6.94 -9.73
CA GLY A 122 -8.74 -6.80 -9.53
C GLY A 122 -8.13 -7.59 -8.39
N LEU A 123 -8.91 -8.49 -7.81
CA LEU A 123 -8.53 -9.39 -6.73
C LEU A 123 -7.72 -10.56 -7.31
N ASP A 124 -6.70 -10.98 -6.57
CA ASP A 124 -5.96 -12.20 -6.89
C ASP A 124 -6.78 -13.41 -6.42
N LEU A 125 -7.82 -13.73 -7.19
CA LEU A 125 -8.78 -14.78 -6.89
C LEU A 125 -8.53 -16.01 -7.76
N SER A 126 -8.65 -17.18 -7.15
CA SER A 126 -8.96 -18.42 -7.85
C SER A 126 -10.32 -18.29 -8.57
N ILE A 127 -10.58 -19.18 -9.54
CA ILE A 127 -11.84 -19.17 -10.28
C ILE A 127 -13.04 -19.32 -9.32
N ASP A 128 -12.91 -20.17 -8.30
CA ASP A 128 -13.95 -20.39 -7.30
C ASP A 128 -14.22 -19.12 -6.46
N GLU A 129 -13.16 -18.39 -6.10
CA GLU A 129 -13.29 -17.13 -5.36
C GLU A 129 -13.84 -16.00 -6.24
N VAL A 130 -13.63 -16.01 -7.56
CA VAL A 130 -14.24 -15.02 -8.47
C VAL A 130 -15.77 -15.11 -8.37
N TYR A 131 -16.33 -16.30 -8.29
CA TYR A 131 -17.78 -16.50 -8.17
C TYR A 131 -18.35 -15.94 -6.86
N GLU A 132 -17.65 -16.11 -5.73
CA GLU A 132 -18.11 -15.58 -4.44
C GLU A 132 -18.06 -14.05 -4.36
N ASN A 133 -17.17 -13.43 -5.14
CA ASN A 133 -16.88 -11.99 -5.09
C ASN A 133 -17.44 -11.22 -6.30
N ALA A 134 -18.04 -11.91 -7.27
CA ALA A 134 -18.65 -11.31 -8.44
C ALA A 134 -19.73 -10.27 -8.04
N PRO A 135 -19.92 -9.20 -8.83
CA PRO A 135 -20.97 -8.22 -8.58
C PRO A 135 -22.36 -8.87 -8.56
N LYS A 136 -23.09 -8.65 -7.47
CA LYS A 136 -24.44 -9.16 -7.25
C LYS A 136 -25.44 -8.05 -7.52
N PHE A 137 -26.35 -8.32 -8.46
CA PHE A 137 -27.36 -7.37 -8.89
C PHE A 137 -28.66 -7.67 -8.15
N THR A 138 -29.36 -6.63 -7.73
CA THR A 138 -30.65 -6.73 -7.08
C THR A 138 -31.63 -5.82 -7.82
N PRO A 139 -32.65 -6.37 -8.51
CA PRO A 139 -33.72 -5.55 -9.07
C PRO A 139 -34.38 -4.73 -7.96
N ASN A 140 -34.42 -3.41 -8.11
CA ASN A 140 -34.95 -2.49 -7.10
C ASN A 140 -36.27 -1.87 -7.57
N VAL A 141 -36.24 -1.08 -8.65
CA VAL A 141 -37.38 -0.33 -9.18
C VAL A 141 -37.67 -0.73 -10.62
N LEU A 142 -38.95 -0.98 -10.94
CA LEU A 142 -39.46 -1.12 -12.29
C LEU A 142 -40.05 0.20 -12.74
N HIS A 143 -39.63 0.65 -13.91
CA HIS A 143 -40.19 1.80 -14.61
C HIS A 143 -41.08 1.29 -15.73
N PHE A 144 -42.34 1.70 -15.77
CA PHE A 144 -43.28 1.28 -16.80
C PHE A 144 -43.39 2.30 -17.95
N TRP A 145 -43.87 1.86 -19.11
CA TRP A 145 -44.08 2.73 -20.26
C TRP A 145 -45.14 3.81 -20.04
N ASP A 146 -46.06 3.61 -19.10
CA ASP A 146 -47.06 4.61 -18.70
C ASP A 146 -46.52 5.66 -17.72
N GLY A 147 -45.23 5.60 -17.38
CA GLY A 147 -44.56 6.53 -16.46
C GLY A 147 -44.76 6.21 -14.98
N THR A 148 -45.43 5.10 -14.63
CA THR A 148 -45.53 4.64 -13.24
C THR A 148 -44.34 3.79 -12.83
N GLU A 149 -44.08 3.72 -11.52
CA GLU A 149 -42.99 2.94 -10.92
C GLU A 149 -43.54 1.93 -9.90
N ALA A 150 -42.83 0.81 -9.73
CA ALA A 150 -43.11 -0.15 -8.66
C ALA A 150 -41.84 -0.87 -8.20
N SER A 151 -41.84 -1.43 -6.99
CA SER A 151 -40.75 -2.32 -6.57
C SER A 151 -40.73 -3.58 -7.44
N ALA A 152 -39.53 -4.06 -7.76
CA ALA A 152 -39.33 -5.17 -8.70
C ALA A 152 -39.85 -6.52 -8.22
N ASN A 153 -40.15 -6.71 -6.93
CA ASN A 153 -40.79 -7.91 -6.36
C ASN A 153 -40.33 -9.21 -7.06
N TYR A 154 -39.03 -9.47 -7.01
CA TYR A 154 -38.39 -10.53 -7.80
C TYR A 154 -38.28 -11.85 -7.03
N LYS A 155 -38.14 -12.94 -7.77
CA LYS A 155 -37.65 -14.23 -7.25
C LYS A 155 -36.36 -14.58 -7.96
N ALA A 156 -35.33 -14.91 -7.19
CA ALA A 156 -34.12 -15.51 -7.74
C ALA A 156 -34.47 -16.86 -8.37
N SER A 157 -34.05 -17.07 -9.61
CA SER A 157 -34.21 -18.36 -10.30
C SER A 157 -32.88 -19.09 -10.26
N PRO A 158 -32.79 -20.30 -9.68
CA PRO A 158 -31.62 -21.14 -9.88
C PRO A 158 -31.60 -21.56 -11.35
N ALA A 159 -30.69 -21.01 -12.14
CA ALA A 159 -30.41 -21.52 -13.47
C ALA A 159 -29.38 -22.66 -13.35
N ASN A 160 -29.40 -23.61 -14.30
CA ASN A 160 -28.42 -24.69 -14.42
C ASN A 160 -26.99 -24.19 -14.12
N GLU A 161 -26.23 -25.01 -13.40
CA GLU A 161 -24.91 -24.77 -12.76
C GLU A 161 -23.84 -24.05 -13.62
N GLU A 162 -24.05 -23.87 -14.93
CA GLU A 162 -23.10 -23.22 -15.85
C GLU A 162 -23.35 -21.71 -16.08
N LEU A 163 -24.49 -21.14 -15.65
CA LEU A 163 -24.86 -19.72 -15.91
C LEU A 163 -25.49 -19.02 -14.69
N GLU A 164 -25.12 -19.41 -13.48
CA GLU A 164 -25.87 -19.15 -12.23
C GLU A 164 -26.00 -17.66 -11.77
N TYR A 165 -25.48 -16.68 -12.50
CA TYR A 165 -25.36 -15.32 -11.97
C TYR A 165 -26.43 -14.36 -12.52
N ASN A 166 -27.27 -13.85 -11.60
CA ASN A 166 -28.21 -12.73 -11.79
C ASN A 166 -29.43 -13.02 -12.71
N HIS A 167 -30.02 -14.21 -12.59
CA HIS A 167 -31.32 -14.53 -13.20
C HIS A 167 -32.49 -14.15 -12.27
N PHE A 168 -33.40 -13.31 -12.77
CA PHE A 168 -34.56 -12.84 -12.01
C PHE A 168 -35.87 -13.15 -12.72
N LEU A 169 -36.79 -13.75 -11.97
CA LEU A 169 -38.20 -13.81 -12.37
C LEU A 169 -38.91 -12.60 -11.77
N ILE A 170 -39.40 -11.72 -12.63
CA ILE A 170 -40.05 -10.47 -12.24
C ILE A 170 -41.54 -10.58 -12.60
N ASP A 171 -42.39 -10.53 -11.57
CA ASP A 171 -43.83 -10.46 -11.77
C ASP A 171 -44.23 -9.01 -12.02
N ALA A 172 -44.65 -8.71 -13.25
CA ALA A 172 -44.97 -7.36 -13.68
C ALA A 172 -46.38 -7.33 -14.27
N SER A 173 -47.25 -6.56 -13.62
CA SER A 173 -48.63 -6.35 -14.07
C SER A 173 -48.74 -5.47 -15.33
N LYS A 174 -47.64 -4.83 -15.74
CA LYS A 174 -47.56 -3.88 -16.86
C LYS A 174 -46.27 -4.06 -17.67
N PRO A 175 -46.25 -3.59 -18.94
CA PRO A 175 -45.03 -3.57 -19.75
C PRO A 175 -43.94 -2.70 -19.13
N ILE A 176 -42.79 -3.31 -18.85
CA ILE A 176 -41.61 -2.65 -18.27
C ILE A 176 -40.87 -1.87 -19.37
N ARG A 177 -40.45 -0.64 -19.04
CA ARG A 177 -39.59 0.22 -19.84
C ARG A 177 -38.14 0.17 -19.40
N ASN A 178 -37.89 0.21 -18.09
CA ASN A 178 -36.56 0.16 -17.50
C ASN A 178 -36.60 -0.55 -16.14
N ILE A 179 -35.45 -1.07 -15.70
CA ILE A 179 -35.29 -1.68 -14.37
C ILE A 179 -34.04 -1.08 -13.75
N ASP A 180 -34.18 -0.51 -12.55
CA ASP A 180 -33.04 -0.08 -11.76
C ASP A 180 -32.52 -1.26 -10.94
N PHE A 181 -31.21 -1.42 -10.93
CA PHE A 181 -30.52 -2.45 -10.17
C PHE A 181 -29.62 -1.82 -9.12
N ASP A 182 -29.72 -2.30 -7.89
CA ASP A 182 -28.67 -2.12 -6.90
C ASP A 182 -27.56 -3.13 -7.20
N VAL A 183 -26.31 -2.68 -7.19
CA VAL A 183 -25.14 -3.54 -7.44
C VAL A 183 -24.29 -3.56 -6.19
N SER A 184 -24.03 -4.76 -5.67
CA SER A 184 -23.11 -4.98 -4.54
C SER A 184 -21.90 -5.78 -5.00
N PHE A 185 -20.71 -5.32 -4.66
CA PHE A 185 -19.45 -5.94 -5.08
C PHE A 185 -18.37 -5.66 -4.04
N LYS A 186 -17.32 -6.48 -4.04
CA LYS A 186 -16.11 -6.20 -3.27
C LYS A 186 -15.09 -5.53 -4.18
N ASN A 187 -14.63 -4.33 -3.82
CA ASN A 187 -13.53 -3.65 -4.51
C ASN A 187 -12.35 -3.42 -3.57
N TYR A 188 -11.17 -3.21 -4.16
CA TYR A 188 -10.07 -2.61 -3.43
C TYR A 188 -10.39 -1.15 -3.14
N LYS A 189 -10.72 -0.83 -1.89
CA LYS A 189 -10.77 0.56 -1.42
C LYS A 189 -9.35 1.10 -1.35
N SER A 190 -8.94 1.81 -2.39
CA SER A 190 -7.69 2.55 -2.38
C SER A 190 -7.88 3.90 -3.06
N THR A 191 -7.18 4.91 -2.56
CA THR A 191 -7.10 6.23 -3.19
C THR A 191 -5.80 6.31 -3.98
N GLY A 192 -5.90 6.61 -5.28
CA GLY A 192 -4.76 6.82 -6.15
C GLY A 192 -4.20 8.23 -6.03
N TYR A 193 -2.91 8.35 -5.73
CA TYR A 193 -2.19 9.62 -5.69
C TYR A 193 -1.22 9.69 -6.86
N ARG A 194 -1.48 10.60 -7.80
CA ARG A 194 -0.62 10.82 -8.96
C ARG A 194 0.63 11.61 -8.59
N LEU A 195 1.78 11.12 -9.03
CA LEU A 195 3.08 11.77 -8.91
C LEU A 195 3.81 11.73 -10.25
N ASP A 196 4.52 12.82 -10.56
CA ASP A 196 5.46 12.90 -11.67
C ASP A 196 6.56 13.91 -11.33
N LEU A 197 7.63 13.99 -12.12
CA LEU A 197 8.75 14.87 -11.80
C LEU A 197 8.39 16.36 -11.82
N SER A 198 7.29 16.76 -12.48
CA SER A 198 6.79 18.14 -12.47
C SER A 198 5.95 18.45 -11.21
N LYS A 199 5.32 17.43 -10.63
CA LYS A 199 4.58 17.47 -9.36
C LYS A 199 5.06 16.35 -8.45
N PRO A 200 6.29 16.47 -7.91
CA PRO A 200 6.97 15.34 -7.29
C PRO A 200 6.44 14.99 -5.90
N LYS A 201 5.56 15.82 -5.31
CA LYS A 201 5.10 15.69 -3.94
C LYS A 201 3.59 15.78 -3.86
N THR A 202 3.00 14.95 -3.01
CA THR A 202 1.57 15.04 -2.67
C THR A 202 1.31 14.65 -1.23
N LYS A 203 0.29 15.26 -0.64
CA LYS A 203 -0.07 15.05 0.76
C LYS A 203 -1.08 13.91 0.86
N VAL A 204 -0.81 12.95 1.74
CA VAL A 204 -1.69 11.83 2.08
C VAL A 204 -2.00 11.91 3.57
N ALA A 205 -3.21 12.33 3.92
CA ALA A 205 -3.57 12.67 5.30
C ALA A 205 -2.53 13.64 5.91
N ASN A 206 -1.77 13.20 6.93
CA ASN A 206 -0.72 13.99 7.58
C ASN A 206 0.69 13.65 7.09
N SER A 207 0.83 12.82 6.06
CA SER A 207 2.11 12.34 5.51
C SER A 207 2.35 12.91 4.12
N LEU A 208 3.62 12.89 3.68
CA LEU A 208 4.03 13.32 2.35
C LEU A 208 4.52 12.11 1.55
N LEU A 209 3.96 11.92 0.36
CA LEU A 209 4.50 11.04 -0.67
C LEU A 209 5.38 11.87 -1.61
N GLU A 210 6.54 11.34 -1.97
CA GLU A 210 7.46 12.03 -2.89
C GLU A 210 8.08 11.06 -3.90
N ILE A 211 8.01 11.38 -5.19
CA ILE A 211 8.85 10.75 -6.22
C ILE A 211 10.21 11.48 -6.27
N LYS A 212 11.29 10.72 -6.13
CA LYS A 212 12.66 11.25 -6.11
C LYS A 212 13.33 11.20 -7.47
N SER A 213 13.10 10.13 -8.22
CA SER A 213 13.64 9.97 -9.56
C SER A 213 12.78 9.04 -10.39
N ASN A 214 12.96 9.13 -11.69
CA ASN A 214 12.35 8.28 -12.69
C ASN A 214 13.32 8.17 -13.87
N GLU A 215 14.12 7.11 -13.87
CA GLU A 215 15.20 6.91 -14.84
C GLU A 215 15.09 5.52 -15.45
N ALA A 216 14.93 5.45 -16.77
CA ALA A 216 14.89 4.18 -17.53
C ALA A 216 13.90 3.14 -16.96
N GLY A 217 12.74 3.58 -16.47
CA GLY A 217 11.72 2.70 -15.87
C GLY A 217 11.98 2.32 -14.41
N GLU A 218 13.06 2.82 -13.79
CA GLU A 218 13.28 2.77 -12.35
C GLU A 218 12.71 4.04 -11.69
N VAL A 219 11.67 3.88 -10.89
CA VAL A 219 11.04 4.96 -10.14
C VAL A 219 11.39 4.83 -8.65
N LYS A 220 11.94 5.89 -8.07
CA LYS A 220 12.23 5.97 -6.63
C LYS A 220 11.17 6.81 -5.93
N ILE A 221 10.56 6.28 -4.88
CA ILE A 221 9.52 6.95 -4.09
C ILE A 221 9.91 6.89 -2.62
N ASN A 222 9.67 7.99 -1.91
CA ASN A 222 9.86 8.06 -0.47
C ASN A 222 8.56 8.42 0.23
N TYR A 223 8.35 7.85 1.41
CA TYR A 223 7.25 8.17 2.31
C TYR A 223 7.57 7.78 3.75
N PRO A 224 6.85 8.31 4.76
CA PRO A 224 7.01 7.85 6.14
C PRO A 224 6.74 6.35 6.27
N LYS A 225 7.56 5.63 7.06
CA LYS A 225 7.40 4.19 7.30
C LYS A 225 6.01 3.83 7.85
N SER A 226 5.38 4.72 8.59
CA SER A 226 3.99 4.57 9.05
C SER A 226 2.97 4.43 7.90
N LEU A 227 3.29 4.96 6.70
CA LEU A 227 2.46 4.84 5.51
C LEU A 227 2.71 3.52 4.75
N ALA A 228 3.86 2.86 4.94
CA ALA A 228 4.27 1.67 4.18
C ALA A 228 3.23 0.56 4.16
N ASN A 229 2.64 0.24 5.31
CA ASN A 229 1.62 -0.82 5.44
C ASN A 229 0.30 -0.49 4.73
N ARG A 230 0.11 0.77 4.33
CA ARG A 230 -1.07 1.25 3.60
C ARG A 230 -0.82 1.41 2.11
N VAL A 231 0.43 1.41 1.66
CA VAL A 231 0.76 1.40 0.23
C VAL A 231 0.32 0.05 -0.33
N ALA A 232 -0.75 0.07 -1.12
CA ALA A 232 -1.29 -1.13 -1.76
C ALA A 232 -0.46 -1.50 -2.99
N GLU A 233 -0.17 -0.50 -3.84
CA GLU A 233 0.50 -0.70 -5.13
C GLU A 233 1.08 0.62 -5.65
N VAL A 234 2.06 0.50 -6.55
CA VAL A 234 2.64 1.63 -7.28
C VAL A 234 2.65 1.27 -8.75
N GLN A 235 1.79 1.92 -9.52
CA GLN A 235 1.61 1.66 -10.95
C GLN A 235 2.23 2.80 -11.77
N GLY A 236 3.13 2.45 -12.68
CA GLY A 236 3.71 3.37 -13.65
C GLY A 236 2.88 3.43 -14.93
N PHE A 237 2.75 4.61 -15.51
CA PHE A 237 1.99 4.86 -16.73
C PHE A 237 2.88 5.46 -17.81
N TYR A 238 2.69 5.01 -19.05
CA TYR A 238 3.35 5.60 -20.21
C TYR A 238 2.66 6.91 -20.64
N LYS A 239 3.29 7.66 -21.55
CA LYS A 239 2.85 9.00 -21.99
C LYS A 239 1.43 9.03 -22.59
N ASP A 240 0.96 7.91 -23.12
CA ASP A 240 -0.37 7.74 -23.71
C ASP A 240 -1.41 7.20 -22.71
N GLY A 241 -1.04 7.05 -21.45
CA GLY A 241 -1.94 6.60 -20.38
C GLY A 241 -2.03 5.09 -20.21
N ARG A 242 -1.32 4.28 -21.00
CA ARG A 242 -1.26 2.82 -20.77
C ARG A 242 -0.42 2.49 -19.54
N ALA A 243 -0.92 1.61 -18.69
CA ALA A 243 -0.18 1.10 -17.53
C ALA A 243 0.97 0.19 -17.95
N LEU A 244 2.17 0.47 -17.46
CA LEU A 244 3.38 -0.31 -17.72
C LEU A 244 3.42 -1.55 -16.83
N ARG A 245 3.90 -2.65 -17.38
CA ARG A 245 4.11 -3.86 -16.61
C ARG A 245 5.17 -3.62 -15.53
N LYS A 246 4.79 -3.78 -14.27
CA LYS A 246 5.71 -3.79 -13.13
C LYS A 246 6.40 -5.14 -13.05
N SER A 247 7.69 -5.11 -12.79
CA SER A 247 8.54 -6.29 -12.79
C SER A 247 9.13 -6.60 -11.41
N GLY A 248 9.11 -5.63 -10.50
CA GLY A 248 9.52 -5.81 -9.13
C GLY A 248 9.57 -4.50 -8.37
N SER A 249 9.84 -4.61 -7.09
CA SER A 249 10.13 -3.48 -6.22
C SER A 249 11.03 -3.89 -5.07
N THR A 250 11.76 -2.94 -4.54
CA THR A 250 12.58 -3.10 -3.33
C THR A 250 12.29 -1.94 -2.41
N ALA A 251 12.23 -2.19 -1.11
CA ALA A 251 12.05 -1.13 -0.12
C ALA A 251 12.97 -1.36 1.07
N TYR A 252 13.47 -0.27 1.63
CA TYR A 252 14.20 -0.25 2.89
C TYR A 252 13.82 1.03 3.65
N SER A 253 14.06 1.05 4.94
CA SER A 253 13.68 2.18 5.79
C SER A 253 14.90 2.69 6.53
N ILE A 254 15.09 3.99 6.54
CA ILE A 254 16.17 4.66 7.27
C ILE A 254 15.61 5.80 8.10
N SER A 255 16.33 6.17 9.14
CA SER A 255 16.00 7.32 9.97
C SER A 255 15.94 8.62 9.15
N SER A 256 15.08 9.57 9.55
CA SER A 256 14.98 10.88 8.89
C SER A 256 16.34 11.59 8.87
N GLN A 257 16.56 12.49 7.89
CA GLN A 257 17.77 13.31 7.84
C GLN A 257 18.03 14.08 9.15
N ALA A 258 16.96 14.57 9.80
CA ALA A 258 17.07 15.24 11.09
C ALA A 258 17.56 14.29 12.19
N THR A 259 17.07 13.05 12.21
CA THR A 259 17.53 12.03 13.16
C THR A 259 18.97 11.63 12.89
N VAL A 260 19.34 11.42 11.62
CA VAL A 260 20.72 11.09 11.23
C VAL A 260 21.70 12.21 11.60
N ALA A 261 21.33 13.47 11.37
CA ALA A 261 22.14 14.62 11.78
C ALA A 261 22.32 14.67 13.31
N TRP A 262 21.24 14.47 14.07
CA TRP A 262 21.29 14.39 15.53
C TRP A 262 22.16 13.23 16.01
N LEU A 263 22.06 12.05 15.39
CA LEU A 263 22.92 10.90 15.72
C LEU A 263 24.40 11.21 15.48
N LYS A 264 24.74 11.88 14.37
CA LYS A 264 26.12 12.31 14.07
C LYS A 264 26.70 13.23 15.16
N GLU A 265 25.87 14.07 15.79
CA GLU A 265 26.26 14.92 16.93
C GLU A 265 26.24 14.21 18.29
N ALA A 266 25.29 13.29 18.50
CA ALA A 266 25.14 12.56 19.76
C ALA A 266 26.19 11.44 19.93
N LEU A 267 26.62 10.81 18.84
CA LEU A 267 27.54 9.67 18.87
C LEU A 267 28.87 9.97 19.59
N PRO A 268 29.56 11.10 19.34
CA PRO A 268 30.76 11.46 20.11
C PRO A 268 30.50 11.61 21.62
N VAL A 269 29.31 12.08 22.01
CA VAL A 269 28.92 12.23 23.42
C VAL A 269 28.73 10.86 24.07
N TYR A 270 28.09 9.91 23.37
CA TYR A 270 27.96 8.54 23.85
C TYR A 270 29.31 7.84 24.00
N LYS A 271 30.19 7.95 23.00
CA LYS A 271 31.54 7.39 23.07
C LYS A 271 32.34 7.96 24.24
N LYS A 272 32.29 9.28 24.42
CA LYS A 272 32.92 9.94 25.57
C LYS A 272 32.33 9.47 26.90
N ALA A 273 31.02 9.27 26.99
CA ALA A 273 30.42 8.73 28.20
C ALA A 273 30.96 7.32 28.53
N VAL A 274 31.15 6.44 27.54
CA VAL A 274 31.82 5.14 27.76
C VAL A 274 33.26 5.33 28.26
N GLU A 275 34.03 6.23 27.65
CA GLU A 275 35.40 6.54 28.10
C GLU A 275 35.44 7.05 29.55
N GLU A 276 34.48 7.89 29.96
CA GLU A 276 34.39 8.38 31.34
C GLU A 276 33.96 7.28 32.31
N ILE A 277 33.21 6.26 31.88
CA ILE A 277 32.93 5.08 32.70
C ILE A 277 34.21 4.25 32.87
N ASP A 278 34.92 3.98 31.78
CA ASP A 278 36.13 3.15 31.75
C ASP A 278 37.28 3.80 32.55
N ASN A 279 37.35 5.13 32.58
CA ASN A 279 38.32 5.90 33.36
C ASN A 279 37.86 6.24 34.79
N GLU A 280 36.78 5.64 35.27
CA GLU A 280 36.17 5.90 36.57
C GLU A 280 35.70 7.36 36.80
N GLY A 281 35.54 8.16 35.76
CA GLY A 281 34.95 9.51 35.81
C GLY A 281 33.43 9.49 36.08
N LEU A 282 32.72 8.44 35.65
CA LEU A 282 31.30 8.19 35.91
C LEU A 282 31.13 6.88 36.68
N LYS A 283 30.77 6.97 37.96
CA LYS A 283 30.76 5.81 38.89
C LYS A 283 29.36 5.28 39.21
N ALA A 284 28.31 6.03 38.86
CA ALA A 284 26.94 5.62 39.11
C ALA A 284 26.02 5.91 37.91
N PRO A 285 24.95 5.11 37.70
CA PRO A 285 23.99 5.34 36.62
C PRO A 285 23.35 6.75 36.65
N ASN A 286 23.19 7.34 37.82
CA ASN A 286 22.68 8.70 37.97
C ASN A 286 23.67 9.76 37.45
N ASP A 287 24.97 9.54 37.61
CA ASP A 287 26.00 10.44 37.09
C ASP A 287 26.04 10.37 35.56
N LEU A 288 25.94 9.16 35.00
CA LEU A 288 25.79 8.95 33.56
C LEU A 288 24.54 9.66 33.02
N LYS A 289 23.40 9.53 33.70
CA LYS A 289 22.16 10.20 33.32
C LYS A 289 22.33 11.72 33.32
N ALA A 290 22.96 12.29 34.35
CA ALA A 290 23.23 13.72 34.44
C ALA A 290 24.17 14.20 33.33
N PHE A 291 25.25 13.45 33.09
CA PHE A 291 26.20 13.71 32.00
C PHE A 291 25.50 13.75 30.64
N LEU A 292 24.70 12.73 30.32
CA LEU A 292 23.98 12.65 29.06
C LEU A 292 22.93 13.75 28.93
N ALA A 293 22.19 14.06 30.01
CA ALA A 293 21.19 15.13 30.00
C ALA A 293 21.79 16.53 29.77
N GLU A 294 23.01 16.77 30.25
CA GLU A 294 23.72 18.04 30.05
C GLU A 294 24.36 18.13 28.66
N LYS A 295 24.94 17.04 28.16
CA LYS A 295 25.81 17.07 26.97
C LYS A 295 25.12 16.68 25.67
N LEU A 296 24.02 15.92 25.70
CA LEU A 296 23.37 15.50 24.47
C LEU A 296 22.67 16.68 23.77
N PRO A 297 22.77 16.76 22.43
CA PRO A 297 21.99 17.72 21.67
C PRO A 297 20.50 17.40 21.81
N LYS A 298 19.66 18.43 21.73
CA LYS A 298 18.21 18.27 21.79
C LYS A 298 17.73 17.38 20.65
N LYS A 299 17.05 16.29 20.99
CA LYS A 299 16.50 15.35 20.01
C LYS A 299 15.50 16.07 19.07
N PRO A 300 15.53 15.81 17.75
CA PRO A 300 14.57 16.38 16.83
C PRO A 300 13.14 15.93 17.18
N ALA A 301 12.16 16.80 16.91
CA ALA A 301 10.74 16.47 17.10
C ALA A 301 10.26 15.41 16.08
N ASP A 302 10.89 15.36 14.91
CA ASP A 302 10.60 14.39 13.85
C ASP A 302 11.62 13.25 13.87
N THR A 303 11.29 12.20 14.64
CA THR A 303 12.05 10.95 14.69
C THR A 303 11.50 9.90 13.72
N ASN A 304 10.74 10.32 12.69
CA ASN A 304 10.12 9.36 11.78
C ASN A 304 11.17 8.63 10.95
N THR A 305 10.93 7.34 10.74
CA THR A 305 11.65 6.56 9.74
C THR A 305 11.03 6.86 8.37
N ILE A 306 11.86 7.07 7.36
CA ILE A 306 11.45 7.21 5.97
C ILE A 306 11.68 5.88 5.27
N GLU A 307 10.66 5.40 4.57
CA GLU A 307 10.77 4.30 3.64
C GLU A 307 11.17 4.83 2.26
N PHE A 308 12.18 4.18 1.69
CA PHE A 308 12.68 4.40 0.34
C PHE A 308 12.31 3.16 -0.47
N SER A 309 11.46 3.34 -1.48
CA SER A 309 11.04 2.28 -2.38
C SER A 309 11.55 2.54 -3.80
N LYS A 310 11.99 1.47 -4.46
CA LYS A 310 12.32 1.45 -5.89
C LYS A 310 11.33 0.54 -6.59
N HIS A 311 10.80 1.00 -7.70
CA HIS A 311 9.84 0.28 -8.52
C HIS A 311 10.39 0.18 -9.94
N PHE A 312 10.33 -1.01 -10.51
CA PHE A 312 10.87 -1.28 -11.85
C PHE A 312 9.70 -1.56 -12.81
N PHE A 313 9.71 -0.87 -13.94
CA PHE A 313 8.72 -0.99 -14.99
C PHE A 313 9.40 -1.38 -16.30
N SER A 314 8.63 -1.99 -17.20
CA SER A 314 9.06 -2.43 -18.54
C SER A 314 9.56 -1.30 -19.46
N GLY A 315 9.33 -0.03 -19.12
CA GLY A 315 9.60 1.10 -19.99
C GLY A 315 9.61 2.46 -19.28
N PRO A 316 9.80 3.55 -20.05
CA PRO A 316 9.84 4.91 -19.51
C PRO A 316 8.50 5.31 -18.90
N VAL A 317 8.53 5.73 -17.63
CA VAL A 317 7.34 6.15 -16.91
C VAL A 317 7.10 7.63 -17.15
N ALA A 318 5.87 8.03 -17.50
CA ALA A 318 5.48 9.43 -17.58
C ALA A 318 4.99 9.96 -16.21
N TYR A 319 4.22 9.14 -15.50
CA TYR A 319 3.76 9.40 -14.14
C TYR A 319 3.50 8.08 -13.42
N VAL A 320 3.48 8.11 -12.09
CA VAL A 320 3.04 6.99 -11.27
C VAL A 320 1.74 7.33 -10.55
N ILE A 321 0.95 6.31 -10.25
CA ILE A 321 -0.11 6.38 -9.26
C ILE A 321 0.29 5.48 -8.10
N VAL A 322 0.35 6.07 -6.90
CA VAL A 322 0.54 5.34 -5.65
C VAL A 322 -0.84 5.11 -5.04
N TYR A 323 -1.25 3.85 -4.92
CA TYR A 323 -2.54 3.47 -4.36
C TYR A 323 -2.41 3.24 -2.86
N ILE A 324 -3.18 3.98 -2.07
CA ILE A 324 -3.17 3.94 -0.60
C ILE A 324 -4.50 3.39 -0.09
N ARG A 325 -4.45 2.38 0.78
CA ARG A 325 -5.62 1.85 1.52
C ARG A 325 -6.11 2.85 2.58
#